data_AF-A0A800XM75-F1
#
_entry.id   AF-A0A800XM75-F1
#
_cell.length_a   1.000
_cell.length_b   1.000
_cell.length_c   1.000
_cell.angle_alpha   90.00
_cell.angle_beta   90.00
_cell.angle_gamma   90.00
#
_symmetry.space_group_name_H-M   'P 1'
#
loop_
_entity.id
_entity.type
_entity.pdbx_description
1 polymer ?
#
loop_
_entity_poly.entity_id
_entity_poly.type
_entity_poly.pdbx_seq_one_letter_code
_entity_poly.pdbx_strand_id
1 'polypeptide(L)'
;MRIQVVAHCLLNPMVRVSKGVEFELDAPVIQLPCPETIYFGLKRWEVTKNQLDFPEYHRFCHRLFKPYADMIQLLAEKGAEIEMIGMPKSPSCGAETTSMGYRGGKIASCRHEHVSGKGIFFEIVEQELRQRGVKVTFKDVQKP
;
A
#
# COMPACT_ATOMS: atom_id res chain seq x y z
N MET A 1 -21.22 -5.80 21.03
CA MET A 1 -19.84 -6.32 21.26
C MET A 1 -18.88 -5.44 20.48
N ARG A 2 -17.86 -4.86 21.12
CA ARG A 2 -16.89 -4.00 20.44
C ARG A 2 -15.87 -4.83 19.64
N ILE A 3 -15.54 -4.40 18.42
CA ILE A 3 -14.53 -4.99 17.54
C ILE A 3 -13.60 -3.88 17.07
N GLN A 4 -12.29 -4.11 17.19
CA GLN A 4 -11.26 -3.19 16.72
C GLN A 4 -10.82 -3.52 15.31
N VAL A 5 -11.00 -2.60 14.38
CA VAL A 5 -10.48 -2.69 13.01
C VAL A 5 -9.21 -1.85 12.94
N VAL A 6 -8.05 -2.50 12.89
CA VAL A 6 -6.75 -1.85 13.13
C VAL A 6 -5.90 -1.76 11.88
N ALA A 7 -5.15 -0.66 11.75
CA ALA A 7 -4.12 -0.53 10.71
C ALA A 7 -3.07 -1.63 10.86
N HIS A 8 -2.64 -2.25 9.75
CA HIS A 8 -1.75 -3.42 9.76
C HIS A 8 -0.52 -3.26 10.66
N CYS A 9 0.11 -2.09 10.58
CA CYS A 9 1.39 -1.82 11.24
C CYS A 9 1.32 -1.70 12.77
N LEU A 10 0.11 -1.64 13.36
CA LEU A 10 -0.07 -1.67 14.81
C LEU A 10 0.23 -3.06 15.38
N LEU A 11 -0.09 -4.13 14.63
CA LEU A 11 0.16 -5.51 15.05
C LEU A 11 1.36 -6.17 14.34
N ASN A 12 1.83 -5.57 13.24
CA ASN A 12 2.99 -6.05 12.50
C ASN A 12 3.91 -4.88 12.12
N PRO A 13 4.85 -4.47 12.99
CA PRO A 13 5.71 -3.32 12.74
C PRO A 13 6.69 -3.52 11.56
N MET A 14 6.87 -4.76 11.08
CA MET A 14 7.77 -5.07 9.94
C MET A 14 7.32 -4.45 8.61
N VAL A 15 6.07 -4.01 8.49
CA VAL A 15 5.55 -3.36 7.27
C VAL A 15 5.78 -1.84 7.23
N ARG A 16 6.47 -1.29 8.25
CA ARG A 16 6.75 0.15 8.34
C ARG A 16 8.12 0.49 7.76
N VAL A 17 8.23 1.72 7.27
CA VAL A 17 9.51 2.34 6.89
C VAL A 17 10.27 2.84 8.13
N SER A 18 9.54 3.32 9.14
CA SER A 18 10.09 3.91 10.38
C SER A 18 9.55 3.21 11.64
N LYS A 19 10.15 3.50 12.81
CA LYS A 19 9.86 2.84 14.09
C LYS A 19 8.34 2.78 14.37
N GLY A 20 7.89 1.65 14.89
CA GLY A 20 6.51 1.43 15.32
C GLY A 20 6.19 2.14 16.63
N VAL A 21 4.92 2.01 17.04
CA VAL A 21 4.43 2.38 18.37
C VAL A 21 4.02 1.10 19.08
N GLU A 22 4.11 1.09 20.41
CA GLU A 22 3.48 0.04 21.21
C GLU A 22 1.96 0.21 21.13
N PHE A 23 1.26 -0.91 20.92
CA PHE A 23 -0.18 -0.95 20.80
C PHE A 23 -0.67 -2.28 21.37
N GLU A 24 -1.67 -2.21 22.25
CA GLU A 24 -2.29 -3.37 22.87
C GLU A 24 -3.75 -3.48 22.42
N LEU A 25 -4.19 -4.71 22.18
CA LEU A 25 -5.58 -5.01 21.86
C LEU A 25 -6.39 -5.15 23.15
N ASP A 26 -7.57 -4.54 23.17
CA ASP A 26 -8.51 -4.67 24.28
C ASP A 26 -9.88 -5.26 23.85
N ALA A 27 -9.98 -5.69 22.58
CA ALA A 27 -11.17 -6.27 21.97
C ALA A 27 -10.80 -7.26 20.85
N PRO A 28 -11.74 -8.11 20.38
CA PRO A 28 -11.58 -8.87 19.14
C PRO A 28 -11.19 -7.96 17.98
N VAL A 29 -10.32 -8.46 17.09
CA VAL A 29 -9.65 -7.63 16.08
C VAL A 29 -9.92 -8.06 14.65
N ILE A 30 -10.03 -7.08 13.75
CA ILE A 30 -9.87 -7.23 12.31
C ILE A 30 -8.62 -6.42 11.92
N GLN A 31 -7.56 -7.11 11.49
CA GLN A 31 -6.36 -6.44 10.99
C GLN A 31 -6.53 -6.12 9.50
N LEU A 32 -6.49 -4.83 9.16
CA LEU A 32 -6.52 -4.40 7.76
C LEU A 32 -5.18 -4.67 7.06
N PRO A 33 -5.17 -4.81 5.73
CA PRO A 33 -3.94 -4.84 4.95
C PRO A 33 -3.25 -3.47 4.98
N CYS A 34 -1.93 -3.43 4.78
CA CYS A 34 -1.19 -2.18 4.64
C CYS A 34 -1.22 -1.71 3.18
N PRO A 35 -1.94 -0.62 2.83
CA PRO A 35 -2.05 -0.18 1.44
C PRO A 35 -0.69 0.18 0.86
N GLU A 36 0.15 0.89 1.62
CA GLU A 36 1.47 1.33 1.18
C GLU A 36 2.42 0.16 0.91
N THR A 37 2.42 -0.87 1.75
CA THR A 37 3.29 -2.04 1.56
C THR A 37 2.84 -2.88 0.38
N ILE A 38 1.53 -3.04 0.17
CA ILE A 38 1.02 -3.78 -0.99
C ILE A 38 1.25 -2.99 -2.28
N TYR A 39 1.13 -1.67 -2.23
CA TYR A 39 1.27 -0.82 -3.42
C TYR A 39 2.73 -0.58 -3.82
N PHE A 40 3.61 -0.30 -2.85
CA PHE A 40 5.01 0.06 -3.12
C PHE A 40 6.04 -1.02 -2.73
N GLY A 41 5.63 -2.03 -1.96
CA GLY A 41 6.56 -2.98 -1.35
C GLY A 41 7.25 -2.44 -0.09
N LEU A 42 8.09 -3.28 0.52
CA LEU A 42 8.80 -2.96 1.77
C LEU A 42 10.00 -2.02 1.58
N LYS A 43 10.63 -2.01 0.39
CA LYS A 43 11.81 -1.18 0.08
C LYS A 43 11.45 0.25 -0.36
N ARG A 44 10.27 0.72 0.03
CA ARG A 44 9.73 2.04 -0.33
C ARG A 44 10.32 3.16 0.54
N TRP A 45 10.17 4.40 0.08
CA TRP A 45 10.41 5.58 0.90
C TRP A 45 9.15 5.97 1.69
N GLU A 46 9.31 6.89 2.64
CA GLU A 46 8.18 7.59 3.23
C GLU A 46 7.47 8.44 2.16
N VAL A 47 6.14 8.48 2.23
CA VAL A 47 5.27 9.20 1.29
C VAL A 47 4.27 10.05 2.08
N THR A 48 3.75 11.10 1.47
CA THR A 48 2.70 11.97 2.05
C THR A 48 1.35 11.72 1.38
N LYS A 49 0.26 12.15 2.03
CA LYS A 49 -1.11 11.99 1.50
C LYS A 49 -1.26 12.56 0.09
N ASN A 50 -0.72 13.73 -0.18
CA ASN A 50 -0.79 14.38 -1.50
C ASN A 50 0.02 13.67 -2.60
N GLN A 51 0.97 12.78 -2.25
CA GLN A 51 1.64 11.91 -3.23
C GLN A 51 0.80 10.67 -3.55
N LEU A 52 -0.14 10.31 -2.67
CA LEU A 52 -1.06 9.17 -2.82
C LEU A 52 -2.43 9.57 -3.36
N ASP A 53 -2.72 10.87 -3.40
CA ASP A 53 -3.97 11.43 -3.92
C ASP A 53 -3.96 11.46 -5.45
N PHE A 54 -4.07 10.28 -6.04
CA PHE A 54 -4.20 10.11 -7.49
C PHE A 54 -5.13 8.93 -7.83
N PRO A 55 -5.77 8.94 -9.02
CA PRO A 55 -6.89 8.05 -9.31
C PRO A 55 -6.59 6.54 -9.17
N GLU A 56 -5.40 6.08 -9.55
CA GLU A 56 -5.09 4.64 -9.43
C GLU A 56 -4.94 4.19 -7.98
N TYR A 57 -4.35 5.00 -7.11
CA TYR A 57 -4.25 4.65 -5.69
C TYR A 57 -5.62 4.56 -5.03
N HIS A 58 -6.56 5.45 -5.40
CA HIS A 58 -7.94 5.38 -4.91
C HIS A 58 -8.63 4.08 -5.33
N ARG A 59 -8.53 3.73 -6.62
CA ARG A 59 -9.09 2.46 -7.13
C ARG A 59 -8.45 1.25 -6.44
N PHE A 60 -7.14 1.30 -6.22
CA PHE A 60 -6.42 0.26 -5.48
C PHE A 60 -6.96 0.11 -4.06
N CYS A 61 -7.07 1.21 -3.29
CA CYS A 61 -7.60 1.19 -1.93
C CYS A 61 -9.06 0.68 -1.87
N HIS A 62 -9.91 1.06 -2.83
CA HIS A 62 -11.26 0.53 -2.93
C HIS A 62 -11.28 -0.99 -3.15
N ARG A 63 -10.49 -1.50 -4.09
CA ARG A 63 -10.38 -2.96 -4.33
C ARG A 63 -9.85 -3.69 -3.09
N LEU A 64 -8.87 -3.09 -2.41
CA LEU A 64 -8.22 -3.66 -1.24
C LEU A 64 -9.17 -3.75 -0.03
N PHE A 65 -9.98 -2.71 0.21
CA PHE A 65 -10.86 -2.64 1.38
C PHE A 65 -12.20 -3.37 1.20
N LYS A 66 -12.67 -3.53 -0.05
CA LYS A 66 -13.98 -4.13 -0.36
C LYS A 66 -14.34 -5.39 0.46
N PRO A 67 -13.51 -6.45 0.52
CA PRO A 67 -13.87 -7.65 1.28
C PRO A 67 -14.00 -7.40 2.80
N TYR A 68 -13.27 -6.43 3.34
CA TYR A 68 -13.38 -6.04 4.75
C TYR A 68 -14.64 -5.22 5.00
N ALA A 69 -15.02 -4.35 4.07
CA ALA A 69 -16.27 -3.60 4.15
C ALA A 69 -17.49 -4.54 4.23
N ASP A 70 -17.54 -5.55 3.35
CA ASP A 70 -18.62 -6.54 3.31
C ASP A 70 -18.72 -7.30 4.66
N MET A 71 -17.58 -7.71 5.23
CA MET A 71 -17.53 -8.38 6.53
C MET A 71 -17.92 -7.47 7.71
N ILE A 72 -17.41 -6.24 7.73
CA ILE A 72 -17.71 -5.26 8.79
C ILE A 72 -19.20 -4.93 8.80
N GLN A 73 -19.83 -4.82 7.63
CA GLN A 73 -21.27 -4.62 7.52
C GLN A 73 -22.06 -5.75 8.20
N LEU A 74 -21.74 -7.01 7.88
CA LEU A 74 -22.42 -8.18 8.47
C LEU A 74 -22.22 -8.27 9.99
N LEU A 75 -21.06 -7.84 10.50
CA LEU A 75 -20.81 -7.77 11.94
C LEU A 75 -21.64 -6.67 12.60
N ALA A 76 -21.72 -5.49 11.98
CA ALA A 76 -22.54 -4.38 12.47
C ALA A 76 -24.03 -4.76 12.49
N GLU A 77 -24.54 -5.46 11.46
CA GLU A 77 -25.91 -5.99 11.41
C GLU A 77 -26.22 -6.96 12.57
N LYS A 78 -25.19 -7.62 13.13
CA LYS A 78 -25.31 -8.48 14.32
C LYS A 78 -25.14 -7.74 15.65
N GLY A 79 -25.06 -6.41 15.65
CA GLY A 79 -24.89 -5.59 16.85
C GLY A 79 -23.44 -5.47 17.32
N ALA A 80 -22.46 -5.64 16.43
CA ALA A 80 -21.08 -5.26 16.73
C ALA A 80 -20.89 -3.74 16.66
N GLU A 81 -20.15 -3.20 17.63
CA GLU A 81 -19.67 -1.82 17.61
C GLU A 81 -18.27 -1.80 16.99
N ILE A 82 -18.10 -1.07 15.90
CA ILE A 82 -16.87 -1.10 15.11
C ILE A 82 -16.01 0.12 15.44
N GLU A 83 -14.80 -0.13 15.94
CA GLU A 83 -13.81 0.90 16.28
C GLU A 83 -12.63 0.85 15.29
N MET A 84 -12.41 1.92 14.52
CA MET A 84 -11.32 2.01 13.55
C MET A 84 -10.08 2.62 14.20
N ILE A 85 -8.98 1.86 14.29
CA ILE A 85 -7.74 2.32 14.92
C ILE A 85 -6.67 2.54 13.86
N GLY A 86 -6.40 3.82 13.62
CA GLY A 86 -5.40 4.28 12.67
C GLY A 86 -4.01 4.46 13.28
N MET A 87 -3.01 4.53 12.42
CA MET A 87 -1.66 4.90 12.79
C MET A 87 -1.50 6.42 12.65
N PRO A 88 -1.21 7.17 13.72
CA PRO A 88 -1.04 8.62 13.64
C PRO A 88 -0.06 9.04 12.55
N LYS A 89 -0.39 10.15 11.87
CA LYS A 89 0.41 10.74 10.79
C LYS A 89 0.58 9.87 9.53
N SER A 90 0.04 8.66 9.48
CA SER A 90 0.07 7.84 8.27
C SER A 90 -0.66 8.54 7.11
N PRO A 91 -0.12 8.50 5.89
CA PRO A 91 -0.76 9.09 4.71
C PRO A 91 -1.95 8.24 4.23
N SER A 92 -2.01 6.94 4.59
CA SER A 92 -3.10 6.04 4.20
C SER A 92 -4.02 5.62 5.36
N CYS A 93 -3.48 5.43 6.55
CA CYS A 93 -4.20 4.86 7.70
C CYS A 93 -4.23 5.80 8.92
N GLY A 94 -4.01 7.10 8.73
CA GLY A 94 -4.17 8.09 9.79
C GLY A 94 -5.64 8.38 10.05
N ALA A 95 -6.12 8.06 11.26
CA ALA A 95 -7.52 8.27 11.63
C ALA A 95 -7.82 9.75 11.96
N GLU A 96 -6.98 10.36 12.80
CA GLU A 96 -7.16 11.74 13.26
C GLU A 96 -6.14 12.71 12.66
N THR A 97 -4.93 12.22 12.37
CA THR A 97 -3.83 13.03 11.85
C THR A 97 -3.16 12.33 10.67
N THR A 98 -2.74 13.12 9.68
CA THR A 98 -2.07 12.64 8.48
C THR A 98 -0.93 13.57 8.07
N SER A 99 0.05 13.04 7.35
CA SER A 99 1.19 13.81 6.84
C SER A 99 0.89 14.35 5.44
N MET A 100 0.88 15.66 5.29
CA MET A 100 0.79 16.36 4.00
C MET A 100 2.01 17.24 3.79
N GLY A 101 2.34 17.55 2.54
CA GLY A 101 3.49 18.37 2.19
C GLY A 101 4.37 17.67 1.17
N TYR A 102 5.69 17.66 1.38
CA TYR A 102 6.67 17.22 0.39
C TYR A 102 6.73 18.16 -0.82
N ARG A 103 7.60 19.17 -0.74
CA ARG A 103 7.88 20.10 -1.87
C ARG A 103 8.77 19.49 -2.95
N GLY A 104 9.05 18.19 -2.86
CA GLY A 104 10.15 17.56 -3.56
C GLY A 104 11.51 17.99 -2.99
N GLY A 105 12.54 17.28 -3.44
CA GLY A 105 13.94 17.60 -3.23
C GLY A 105 14.75 16.95 -4.33
N LYS A 106 15.96 17.44 -4.62
CA LYS A 106 16.85 16.70 -5.52
C LYS A 106 17.25 15.41 -4.81
N ILE A 107 16.88 14.27 -5.39
CA ILE A 107 17.44 12.99 -4.99
C ILE A 107 18.96 13.15 -5.09
N ALA A 108 19.65 13.06 -3.96
CA ALA A 108 21.11 13.02 -3.97
C ALA A 108 21.55 11.85 -4.84
N SER A 109 22.65 12.01 -5.58
CA SER A 109 23.18 10.92 -6.41
C SER A 109 23.38 9.68 -5.56
N CYS A 110 22.63 8.63 -5.84
CA CYS A 110 22.78 7.32 -5.21
C CYS A 110 23.44 6.37 -6.21
N ARG A 111 24.40 5.57 -5.74
CA ARG A 111 25.02 4.53 -6.57
C ARG A 111 23.97 3.47 -6.90
N HIS A 112 23.83 3.17 -8.18
CA HIS A 112 23.02 2.06 -8.68
C HIS A 112 23.79 1.43 -9.84
N GLU A 113 23.43 0.19 -10.16
CA GLU A 113 24.04 -0.57 -11.23
C GLU A 113 23.06 -0.72 -12.38
N HIS A 114 23.58 -0.65 -13.60
CA HIS A 114 22.82 -1.02 -14.78
C HIS A 114 23.04 -2.51 -15.02
N VAL A 115 21.96 -3.29 -14.95
CA VAL A 115 21.98 -4.74 -15.17
C VAL A 115 21.20 -5.08 -16.44
N SER A 116 21.60 -6.16 -17.11
CA SER A 116 20.85 -6.69 -18.26
C SER A 116 19.52 -7.30 -17.80
N GLY A 117 18.41 -6.89 -18.39
CA GLY A 117 17.08 -7.41 -18.07
C GLY A 117 15.96 -6.54 -18.62
N LYS A 118 14.72 -7.03 -18.53
CA LYS A 118 13.52 -6.21 -18.81
C LYS A 118 13.07 -5.49 -17.54
N GLY A 119 12.43 -4.34 -17.69
CA GLY A 119 11.67 -3.75 -16.58
C GLY A 119 10.47 -4.62 -16.22
N ILE A 120 10.08 -4.63 -14.93
CA ILE A 120 9.00 -5.49 -14.39
C ILE A 120 7.71 -5.43 -15.23
N PHE A 121 7.31 -4.24 -15.69
CA PHE A 121 6.12 -4.12 -16.52
C PHE A 121 6.24 -4.89 -17.85
N PHE A 122 7.40 -4.85 -18.51
CA PHE A 122 7.62 -5.60 -19.76
C PHE A 122 7.81 -7.10 -19.52
N GLU A 123 8.30 -7.51 -18.35
CA GLU A 123 8.27 -8.93 -17.94
C GLU A 123 6.82 -9.43 -17.83
N ILE A 124 5.95 -8.66 -17.17
CA ILE A 124 4.52 -8.98 -17.06
C ILE A 124 3.87 -8.99 -18.44
N VAL A 125 4.09 -7.96 -19.27
CA VAL A 125 3.52 -7.88 -20.62
C VAL A 125 3.96 -9.07 -21.47
N GLU A 126 5.25 -9.42 -21.45
CA GLU A 126 5.77 -10.58 -22.18
C GLU A 126 5.09 -11.87 -21.71
N GLN A 127 4.96 -12.06 -20.39
CA GLN A 127 4.28 -13.22 -19.81
C GLN A 127 2.82 -13.29 -20.27
N GLU A 128 2.08 -12.18 -20.18
CA GLU A 128 0.68 -12.11 -20.57
C GLU A 128 0.47 -12.37 -22.07
N LEU A 129 1.32 -11.80 -22.93
CA LEU A 129 1.26 -12.02 -24.38
C LEU A 129 1.62 -13.46 -24.76
N ARG A 130 2.64 -14.02 -24.10
CA ARG A 130 3.03 -15.43 -24.28
C ARG A 130 1.90 -16.38 -23.89
N GLN A 131 1.22 -16.14 -22.78
CA GLN A 131 0.05 -16.93 -22.36
C GLN A 131 -1.11 -16.88 -23.37
N ARG A 132 -1.19 -15.81 -24.18
CA ARG A 132 -2.19 -15.64 -25.25
C ARG A 132 -1.70 -16.12 -26.62
N GLY A 133 -0.52 -16.74 -26.70
CA GLY A 133 0.06 -17.24 -27.95
C GLY A 133 0.60 -16.15 -28.87
N VAL A 134 0.77 -14.92 -28.38
CA VAL A 134 1.28 -13.79 -29.16
C VAL A 134 2.81 -13.76 -29.11
N LYS A 135 3.46 -13.81 -30.29
CA LYS A 135 4.91 -13.61 -30.41
C LYS A 135 5.20 -12.11 -30.43
N VAL A 136 6.08 -11.65 -29.53
CA VAL A 136 6.45 -10.24 -29.38
C VAL A 136 7.97 -10.10 -29.24
N THR A 137 8.53 -8.99 -29.74
CA THR A 137 9.95 -8.62 -29.60
C THR A 137 10.07 -7.26 -28.92
N PHE A 138 10.99 -7.12 -27.97
CA PHE A 138 11.24 -5.89 -27.23
C PHE A 138 12.59 -5.30 -27.65
N LYS A 139 12.66 -3.98 -27.80
CA LYS A 139 13.90 -3.24 -28.07
C LYS A 139 13.88 -1.89 -27.35
N ASP A 140 15.03 -1.51 -26.80
CA ASP A 140 15.22 -0.15 -26.30
C ASP A 140 15.50 0.81 -27.45
N VAL A 141 15.21 2.09 -27.23
CA VAL A 141 15.60 3.16 -28.16
C VAL A 141 17.11 3.32 -28.09
N GLN A 142 17.78 3.26 -29.24
CA GLN A 142 19.19 3.63 -29.32
C GLN A 142 19.30 5.16 -29.18
N LYS A 143 20.15 5.62 -28.25
CA LYS A 143 20.54 7.03 -28.23
C LYS A 143 21.33 7.32 -29.52
N PRO A 144 21.16 8.51 -30.13
CA PRO A 144 22.03 8.96 -31.20
C PRO A 144 23.49 9.04 -30.75
#